data_AF-A0A6J4FQZ9-F1
#
_entry.id   AF-A0A6J4FQZ9-F1
#
_cell.length_a   1.000
_cell.length_b   1.000
_cell.length_c   1.000
_cell.angle_alpha   90.00
_cell.angle_beta   90.00
_cell.angle_gamma   90.00
#
_symmetry.space_group_name_H-M   'P 1'
#
loop_
_entity.id
_entity.type
_entity.pdbx_description
1 polymer ?
#
loop_
_entity_poly.entity_id
_entity_poly.type
_entity_poly.pdbx_seq_one_letter_code
_entity_poly.pdbx_strand_id
1 'polypeptide(L)'
;MSLGESSDGSIRIDDERSFEIFLPLHTSRERDRFTTAHELGHLFLHYLYPRKMGRKVKLMKARRAGSGLVEWEANWFAAAFLMPRQTFVRVHDECGGNLHELCEEFGVSLAAARIRAETVIGPHVEVEA
;
A
#
# COMPACT_ATOMS: atom_id res chain seq x y z
N MET A 1 -0.26 -13.85 -29.34
CA MET A 1 -1.32 -13.94 -28.31
C MET A 1 -1.12 -12.76 -27.38
N SER A 2 -2.15 -11.90 -27.27
CA SER A 2 -2.11 -10.64 -26.53
C SER A 2 -1.93 -10.90 -25.03
N LEU A 3 -0.86 -10.37 -24.44
CA LEU A 3 -0.71 -10.28 -23.00
C LEU A 3 -1.72 -9.23 -22.54
N GLY A 4 -2.86 -9.69 -22.04
CA GLY A 4 -3.86 -8.80 -21.44
C GLY A 4 -3.19 -7.97 -20.34
N GLU A 5 -3.10 -6.67 -20.58
CA GLU A 5 -2.62 -5.67 -19.64
C GLU A 5 -3.48 -5.76 -18.38
N SER A 6 -2.92 -6.29 -17.29
CA SER A 6 -3.52 -6.10 -15.99
C SER A 6 -3.36 -4.63 -15.64
N SER A 7 -4.47 -3.95 -15.35
CA SER A 7 -4.53 -2.57 -14.86
C SER A 7 -3.91 -2.35 -13.47
N ASP A 8 -3.20 -3.37 -13.00
CA ASP A 8 -2.68 -3.56 -11.65
C ASP A 8 -1.24 -4.03 -11.70
N GLY A 9 -0.47 -3.50 -10.77
CA GLY A 9 0.89 -3.97 -10.54
C GLY A 9 0.93 -5.43 -10.13
N SER A 10 2.13 -6.00 -10.16
CA SER A 10 2.35 -7.36 -9.69
C SER A 10 3.78 -7.55 -9.23
N ILE A 11 4.01 -8.52 -8.37
CA ILE A 11 5.34 -8.93 -7.92
C ILE A 11 5.69 -10.34 -8.40
N ARG A 12 6.94 -10.50 -8.84
CA ARG A 12 7.59 -11.79 -9.06
C ARG A 12 8.72 -11.95 -8.06
N ILE A 13 8.66 -12.98 -7.24
CA ILE A 13 9.67 -13.27 -6.22
C ILE A 13 10.43 -14.52 -6.66
N ASP A 14 11.74 -14.40 -6.86
CA ASP A 14 12.62 -15.53 -7.20
C ASP A 14 13.20 -16.17 -5.94
N ASP A 15 13.69 -15.33 -5.02
CA ASP A 15 14.16 -15.74 -3.69
C ASP A 15 14.05 -14.58 -2.67
N GLU A 16 14.65 -14.74 -1.49
CA GLU A 16 14.59 -13.75 -0.40
C GLU A 16 15.32 -12.43 -0.71
N ARG A 17 16.20 -12.41 -1.70
CA ARG A 17 17.02 -11.26 -2.10
C ARG A 17 16.79 -10.83 -3.55
N SER A 18 16.06 -11.62 -4.33
CA SER A 18 15.77 -11.34 -5.75
C SER A 18 14.26 -11.32 -6.00
N PHE A 19 13.74 -10.16 -6.38
CA PHE A 19 12.36 -9.95 -6.77
C PHE A 19 12.23 -8.79 -7.77
N GLU A 20 11.14 -8.80 -8.53
CA GLU A 20 10.78 -7.76 -9.49
C GLU A 20 9.35 -7.29 -9.26
N ILE A 21 9.15 -5.97 -9.24
CA ILE A 21 7.83 -5.33 -9.17
C ILE A 21 7.52 -4.74 -10.55
N PHE A 22 6.36 -5.11 -11.10
CA PHE A 22 5.84 -4.59 -12.34
C PHE A 22 4.76 -3.56 -12.02
N LEU A 23 4.88 -2.37 -12.61
CA LEU A 23 3.90 -1.31 -12.49
C LEU A 23 3.13 -1.16 -13.82
N PRO A 24 1.82 -0.85 -13.77
CA PRO A 24 1.04 -0.54 -14.95
C PRO A 24 1.57 0.73 -15.64
N LEU A 25 1.47 0.76 -16.96
CA LEU A 25 1.83 1.94 -17.74
C LEU A 25 0.81 3.07 -17.53
N HIS A 26 1.25 4.31 -17.74
CA HIS A 26 0.40 5.52 -17.73
C HIS A 26 -0.34 5.76 -16.40
N THR A 27 0.34 5.62 -15.26
CA THR A 27 -0.23 6.01 -13.96
C THR A 27 0.47 7.20 -13.30
N SER A 28 -0.17 7.74 -12.25
CA SER A 28 0.41 8.85 -11.48
C SER A 28 1.49 8.35 -10.53
N ARG A 29 2.39 9.25 -10.11
CA ARG A 29 3.47 8.92 -9.18
C ARG A 29 2.95 8.40 -7.84
N GLU A 30 1.84 8.94 -7.37
CA GLU A 30 1.19 8.51 -6.13
C GLU A 30 0.63 7.10 -6.27
N ARG A 31 0.07 6.76 -7.43
CA ARG A 31 -0.43 5.41 -7.73
C ARG A 31 0.72 4.41 -7.83
N ASP A 32 1.83 4.78 -8.48
CA ASP A 32 3.04 3.95 -8.57
C ASP A 32 3.64 3.70 -7.19
N ARG A 33 3.74 4.74 -6.34
CA ARG A 33 4.22 4.63 -4.96
C ARG A 33 3.35 3.69 -4.13
N PHE A 34 2.03 3.86 -4.19
CA PHE A 34 1.11 2.99 -3.46
C PHE A 34 1.16 1.55 -3.96
N THR A 35 1.17 1.35 -5.28
CA THR A 35 1.28 0.01 -5.89
C THR A 35 2.58 -0.67 -5.49
N THR A 36 3.71 0.04 -5.53
CA THR A 36 5.00 -0.49 -5.08
C THR A 36 4.96 -0.89 -3.61
N ALA A 37 4.41 -0.03 -2.73
CA ALA A 37 4.29 -0.34 -1.31
C ALA A 37 3.34 -1.52 -1.03
N HIS A 38 2.29 -1.68 -1.83
CA HIS A 38 1.36 -2.81 -1.77
C HIS A 38 2.06 -4.12 -2.15
N GLU A 39 2.83 -4.13 -3.25
CA GLU A 39 3.63 -5.30 -3.65
C GLU A 39 4.71 -5.66 -2.61
N LEU A 40 5.32 -4.65 -1.97
CA LEU A 40 6.20 -4.89 -0.82
C LEU A 40 5.45 -5.51 0.37
N GLY A 41 4.18 -5.15 0.58
CA GLY A 41 3.31 -5.81 1.55
C GLY A 41 3.19 -7.31 1.30
N HIS A 42 3.00 -7.72 0.04
CA HIS A 42 3.01 -9.14 -0.32
C HIS A 42 4.36 -9.80 -0.04
N LEU A 43 5.48 -9.16 -0.38
CA LEU A 43 6.81 -9.68 -0.11
C LEU A 43 7.04 -9.89 1.39
N PHE A 44 6.79 -8.87 2.22
CA PHE A 44 7.09 -8.94 3.65
C PHE A 44 6.12 -9.81 4.43
N LEU A 45 4.81 -9.60 4.28
CA LEU A 45 3.80 -10.28 5.10
C LEU A 45 3.52 -11.70 4.64
N HIS A 46 3.53 -11.94 3.32
CA HIS A 46 3.01 -13.20 2.76
C HIS A 46 4.12 -14.14 2.27
N TYR A 47 5.34 -13.64 2.05
CA TYR A 47 6.49 -14.45 1.65
C TYR A 47 7.58 -14.53 2.72
N LEU A 48 8.21 -13.42 3.10
CA LEU A 48 9.37 -13.41 3.99
C LEU A 48 9.01 -13.78 5.43
N TYR A 49 7.96 -13.18 5.99
CA TYR A 49 7.57 -13.43 7.38
C TYR A 49 7.19 -14.91 7.63
N PRO A 50 6.32 -15.55 6.82
CA PRO A 50 6.00 -16.96 7.03
C PRO A 50 7.21 -17.89 6.83
N ARG A 51 8.10 -17.61 5.87
CA ARG A 51 9.35 -18.37 5.69
C ARG A 51 10.27 -18.26 6.90
N LYS A 52 10.43 -17.06 7.46
CA LYS A 52 11.17 -16.83 8.70
C LYS A 52 10.59 -17.62 9.88
N MET A 53 9.28 -17.83 9.88
CA MET A 53 8.58 -18.68 10.86
C MET A 53 8.60 -20.18 10.52
N GLY A 54 9.42 -20.61 9.55
CA GLY A 54 9.56 -22.02 9.15
C GLY A 54 8.41 -22.58 8.32
N ARG A 55 7.47 -21.74 7.84
CA ARG A 55 6.34 -22.18 7.00
C ARG A 55 6.80 -22.33 5.56
N LYS A 56 6.36 -23.41 4.90
CA LYS A 56 6.57 -23.59 3.46
C LYS A 56 5.64 -22.66 2.68
N VAL A 57 6.21 -21.65 2.03
CA VAL A 57 5.50 -20.74 1.12
C VAL A 57 5.82 -21.14 -0.31
N LYS A 58 4.80 -21.35 -1.15
CA LYS A 58 5.01 -21.56 -2.59
C LYS A 58 5.42 -20.24 -3.24
N LEU A 59 6.21 -20.31 -4.31
CA LEU A 59 6.57 -19.14 -5.11
C LEU A 59 5.29 -18.40 -5.53
N MET A 60 5.10 -17.20 -5.00
CA MET A 60 3.93 -16.37 -5.31
C MET A 60 4.21 -15.64 -6.62
N LYS A 61 3.60 -16.09 -7.72
CA LYS A 61 3.20 -15.17 -8.79
C LYS A 61 1.82 -14.66 -8.39
N ALA A 62 1.79 -13.65 -7.53
CA ALA A 62 0.53 -12.99 -7.15
C ALA A 62 0.08 -12.14 -8.35
N ARG A 63 -0.54 -12.79 -9.34
CA ARG A 63 -1.45 -12.07 -10.23
C ARG A 63 -2.66 -11.81 -9.36
N ARG A 64 -2.99 -10.55 -8.99
CA ARG A 64 -4.13 -10.22 -8.11
C ARG A 64 -5.32 -11.13 -8.42
N ALA A 65 -5.51 -12.14 -7.59
CA ALA A 65 -6.51 -13.19 -7.79
C ALA A 65 -7.42 -13.16 -6.57
N GLY A 66 -8.17 -12.06 -6.44
CA GLY A 66 -9.36 -11.97 -5.60
C GLY A 66 -9.33 -10.91 -4.52
N SER A 67 -10.49 -10.30 -4.28
CA SER A 67 -10.82 -9.41 -3.16
C SER A 67 -10.83 -10.19 -1.82
N GLY A 68 -9.66 -10.48 -1.27
CA GLY A 68 -9.50 -11.28 -0.04
C GLY A 68 -8.64 -10.61 1.02
N LEU A 69 -8.56 -11.26 2.20
CA LEU A 69 -7.80 -10.78 3.36
C LEU A 69 -6.34 -10.41 3.01
N VAL A 70 -5.69 -11.19 2.17
CA VAL A 70 -4.29 -10.97 1.71
C VAL A 70 -4.12 -9.62 1.01
N GLU A 71 -5.07 -9.21 0.16
CA GLU A 71 -5.03 -7.92 -0.53
C GLU A 71 -5.31 -6.76 0.45
N TRP A 72 -6.18 -6.98 1.44
CA TRP A 72 -6.42 -6.00 2.51
C TRP A 72 -5.20 -5.81 3.40
N GLU A 73 -4.53 -6.91 3.77
CA GLU A 73 -3.28 -6.88 4.53
C GLU A 73 -2.18 -6.12 3.76
N ALA A 74 -2.06 -6.34 2.44
CA ALA A 74 -1.14 -5.58 1.58
C ALA A 74 -1.51 -4.09 1.48
N ASN A 75 -2.79 -3.74 1.39
CA ASN A 75 -3.25 -2.35 1.41
C ASN A 75 -2.97 -1.66 2.76
N TRP A 76 -3.22 -2.34 3.88
CA TRP A 76 -2.92 -1.82 5.22
C TRP A 76 -1.43 -1.65 5.42
N PHE A 77 -0.62 -2.59 4.93
CA PHE A 77 0.83 -2.46 4.90
C PHE A 77 1.24 -1.22 4.10
N ALA A 78 0.76 -1.05 2.87
CA ALA A 78 1.10 0.08 2.02
C ALA A 78 0.78 1.43 2.68
N ALA A 79 -0.43 1.55 3.25
CA ALA A 79 -0.85 2.75 3.97
C ALA A 79 0.04 3.02 5.20
N ALA A 80 0.37 2.00 5.99
CA ALA A 80 1.21 2.17 7.17
C ALA A 80 2.68 2.43 6.84
N PHE A 81 3.16 1.88 5.74
CA PHE A 81 4.52 2.06 5.24
C PHE A 81 4.74 3.47 4.68
N LEU A 82 3.80 3.95 3.85
CA LEU A 82 3.88 5.29 3.25
C LEU A 82 3.53 6.39 4.24
N MET A 83 2.64 6.12 5.21
CA MET A 83 2.19 7.09 6.21
C MET A 83 2.37 6.53 7.63
N PRO A 84 3.60 6.48 8.16
CA PRO A 84 3.88 5.93 9.49
C PRO A 84 3.05 6.63 10.57
N ARG A 85 2.43 5.87 11.47
CA ARG A 85 1.41 6.39 12.42
C ARG A 85 1.87 7.64 13.18
N GLN A 86 3.04 7.59 13.82
CA GLN A 86 3.53 8.69 14.65
C GLN A 86 3.80 9.95 13.82
N THR A 87 4.42 9.79 12.65
CA THR A 87 4.66 10.90 11.72
C THR A 87 3.36 11.46 11.17
N PHE A 88 2.41 10.61 10.78
CA PHE A 88 1.12 11.02 10.24
C PHE A 88 0.30 11.82 11.25
N VAL A 89 0.21 11.37 12.50
CA VAL A 89 -0.49 12.12 13.57
C VAL A 89 0.16 13.49 13.77
N ARG A 90 1.49 13.54 13.88
CA ARG A 90 2.21 14.80 14.08
C ARG A 90 1.95 15.80 12.95
N VAL A 91 2.12 15.39 11.70
CA VAL A 91 1.91 16.27 10.53
C VAL A 91 0.44 16.68 10.43
N HIS A 92 -0.50 15.75 10.67
CA HIS A 92 -1.93 16.06 10.71
C HIS A 92 -2.24 17.17 11.71
N ASP A 93 -1.66 17.11 12.90
CA ASP A 93 -1.87 18.13 13.93
C ASP A 93 -1.19 19.47 13.57
N GLU A 94 0.02 19.42 12.97
CA GLU A 94 0.75 20.60 12.48
C GLU A 94 0.01 21.34 11.36
N CYS A 95 -0.67 20.62 10.46
CA CYS A 95 -1.43 21.19 9.34
C CYS A 95 -2.94 21.35 9.63
N GLY A 96 -3.38 21.14 10.87
CA GLY A 96 -4.80 21.27 11.26
C GLY A 96 -5.74 20.33 10.50
N GLY A 97 -5.27 19.15 10.10
CA GLY A 97 -6.05 18.16 9.35
C GLY A 97 -6.20 18.46 7.86
N ASN A 98 -5.46 19.43 7.29
CA ASN A 98 -5.51 19.72 5.86
C ASN A 98 -5.05 18.52 5.01
N LEU A 99 -6.00 17.86 4.33
CA LEU A 99 -5.72 16.69 3.52
C LEU A 99 -4.80 16.96 2.33
N HIS A 100 -4.79 18.18 1.77
CA HIS A 100 -3.90 18.51 0.64
C HIS A 100 -2.44 18.52 1.09
N GLU A 101 -2.16 19.19 2.20
CA GLU A 101 -0.81 19.24 2.80
C GLU A 101 -0.34 17.83 3.19
N LEU A 102 -1.23 16.98 3.71
CA LEU A 102 -0.92 15.57 3.97
C LEU A 102 -0.60 14.79 2.69
N CYS A 103 -1.30 15.03 1.59
CA CYS A 103 -1.00 14.38 0.31
C CYS A 103 0.38 14.78 -0.21
N GLU A 104 0.73 16.07 -0.09
CA GLU A 104 2.03 16.59 -0.50
C GLU A 104 3.17 16.05 0.36
N GLU A 105 3.02 16.06 1.69
CA GLU A 105 4.05 15.57 2.62
C GLU A 105 4.34 14.08 2.44
N PHE A 106 3.30 13.25 2.32
CA PHE A 106 3.47 11.79 2.21
C PHE A 106 3.65 11.30 0.76
N GLY A 107 3.40 12.17 -0.23
CA GLY A 107 3.43 11.84 -1.65
C GLY A 107 2.42 10.73 -1.99
N VAL A 108 1.18 10.90 -1.55
CA VAL A 108 0.08 9.93 -1.70
C VAL A 108 -1.16 10.60 -2.31
N SER A 109 -2.10 9.80 -2.79
CA SER A 109 -3.36 10.32 -3.29
C SER A 109 -4.28 10.79 -2.15
N LEU A 110 -5.21 11.70 -2.46
CA LEU A 110 -6.24 12.16 -1.54
C LEU A 110 -7.05 11.03 -0.93
N ALA A 111 -7.34 9.99 -1.71
CA ALA A 111 -8.05 8.82 -1.22
C ALA A 111 -7.24 8.05 -0.15
N ALA A 112 -5.94 7.87 -0.37
CA ALA A 112 -5.08 7.18 0.59
C ALA A 112 -4.91 7.99 1.89
N ALA A 113 -4.69 9.31 1.78
CA ALA A 113 -4.59 10.20 2.95
C ALA A 113 -5.88 10.21 3.78
N ARG A 114 -7.05 10.29 3.14
CA ARG A 114 -8.35 10.26 3.84
C ARG A 114 -8.56 8.96 4.61
N ILE A 115 -8.37 7.81 3.96
CA ILE A 115 -8.48 6.49 4.62
C ILE A 115 -7.49 6.40 5.79
N ARG A 116 -6.29 6.96 5.63
CA ARG A 116 -5.30 6.97 6.71
C ARG A 116 -5.74 7.81 7.91
N ALA A 117 -6.31 8.99 7.68
CA ALA A 117 -6.88 9.82 8.74
C ALA A 117 -7.99 9.08 9.49
N GLU A 118 -8.94 8.48 8.78
CA GLU A 118 -10.03 7.69 9.36
C GLU A 118 -9.52 6.54 10.25
N THR A 119 -8.44 5.86 9.82
CA THR A 119 -7.90 4.68 10.51
C THR A 119 -6.95 5.01 11.67
N VAL A 120 -6.31 6.18 11.68
CA VAL A 120 -5.25 6.53 12.64
C VAL A 120 -5.69 7.58 13.66
N ILE A 121 -6.46 8.57 13.21
CA ILE A 121 -6.98 9.67 14.03
C ILE A 121 -8.35 9.28 14.60
N GLY A 122 -9.18 8.63 13.77
CA GLY A 122 -10.58 8.32 14.08
C GLY A 122 -11.52 9.17 13.22
N PRO A 123 -12.84 8.92 13.28
CA PRO A 123 -13.80 9.77 12.60
C PRO A 123 -13.81 11.17 13.22
N HIS A 124 -13.40 12.19 12.45
CA HIS A 124 -13.77 13.57 12.73
C HIS A 124 -15.26 13.72 12.46
N VAL A 125 -16.10 13.63 13.49
CA VAL A 125 -17.50 14.03 13.40
C VAL A 125 -17.56 15.54 13.49
N GLU A 126 -17.25 16.25 12.40
CA GLU A 126 -17.74 17.61 12.18
C GLU A 126 -18.04 17.79 10.70
N VAL A 127 -19.31 17.57 10.35
CA VAL A 127 -19.91 18.14 9.14
C VAL A 127 -20.92 19.15 9.65
N GLU A 128 -20.46 20.37 9.95
CA GLU A 128 -21.38 21.49 10.10
C GLU A 128 -21.82 21.93 8.70
N ALA A 129 -23.13 21.87 8.49
CA ALA A 129 -23.85 22.40 7.34
C ALA A 129 -24.38 23.81 7.67
#